data_AF-A0A0G1L783-F1
#
_entry.id   AF-A0A0G1L783-F1
#
_cell.length_a   1.000
_cell.length_b   1.000
_cell.length_c   1.000
_cell.angle_alpha   90.00
_cell.angle_beta   90.00
_cell.angle_gamma   90.00
#
_symmetry.space_group_name_H-M   'P 1'
#
loop_
_entity.id
_entity.type
_entity.pdbx_description
1 polymer ?
#
loop_
_entity_poly.entity_id
_entity_poly.type
_entity_poly.pdbx_seq_one_letter_code
_entity_poly.pdbx_strand_id
1 'polypeptide(L)'
;QTALAAGAEILGFNVRIGSNVAKLAEMEKVRFTNFRIIYQLFDYLKDVQEKKTIAQGPKIIETGQATVLKVFNFKGTIVYGCLVTSGKIKLGDAVQTAKVSSLQVGKASVDEVKKDQEFGLVLAPPIDLKAGDIMSATAIEP
;
A
#
# COMPACT_ATOMS: atom_id res chain seq x y z
N GLN A 1 -16.20 11.13 32.77
CA GLN A 1 -14.75 10.91 32.71
C GLN A 1 -14.29 10.02 31.55
N THR A 2 -15.17 9.48 30.70
CA THR A 2 -14.80 8.45 29.70
C THR A 2 -14.29 8.96 28.34
N ALA A 3 -14.26 10.27 28.07
CA ALA A 3 -13.68 10.81 26.82
C ALA A 3 -12.19 11.19 26.93
N LEU A 4 -11.72 11.50 28.15
CA LEU A 4 -10.37 12.01 28.37
C LEU A 4 -9.27 10.97 28.13
N ALA A 5 -9.58 9.69 28.36
CA ALA A 5 -8.58 8.61 28.30
C ALA A 5 -8.29 8.09 26.88
N ALA A 6 -9.07 8.48 25.87
CA ALA A 6 -9.04 7.85 24.54
C ALA A 6 -8.64 8.77 23.37
N GLY A 7 -8.36 10.06 23.62
CA GLY A 7 -8.13 11.03 22.54
C GLY A 7 -9.31 11.14 21.56
N ALA A 8 -10.52 10.84 22.04
CA ALA A 8 -11.72 10.77 21.22
C ALA A 8 -12.29 12.17 20.96
N GLU A 9 -12.75 12.41 19.74
CA GLU A 9 -13.53 13.60 19.39
C GLU A 9 -15.01 13.36 19.70
N ILE A 10 -15.69 14.35 20.28
CA ILE A 10 -17.11 14.27 20.61
C ILE A 10 -17.93 14.97 19.51
N LEU A 11 -18.87 14.23 18.90
CA LEU A 11 -19.78 14.76 17.87
C LEU A 11 -21.20 14.90 18.44
N GLY A 12 -21.77 16.09 18.34
CA GLY A 12 -23.15 16.38 18.74
C GLY A 12 -24.05 16.66 17.53
N PHE A 13 -25.32 16.25 17.58
CA PHE A 13 -26.33 16.60 16.57
C PHE A 13 -27.46 17.39 17.21
N ASN A 14 -27.63 18.65 16.79
CA ASN A 14 -28.64 19.58 17.31
C ASN A 14 -28.62 19.75 18.84
N VAL A 15 -27.46 19.61 19.47
CA VAL A 15 -27.33 19.74 20.93
C VAL A 15 -27.02 21.19 21.29
N ARG A 16 -27.71 21.73 22.31
CA ARG A 16 -27.34 23.00 22.95
C ARG A 16 -26.42 22.71 24.13
N ILE A 17 -25.17 23.12 24.04
CA ILE A 17 -24.21 22.97 25.13
C ILE A 17 -24.45 24.08 26.16
N GLY A 18 -24.60 23.74 27.43
CA GLY A 18 -24.62 24.72 28.52
C GLY A 18 -23.23 25.33 28.75
N SER A 19 -23.17 26.59 29.19
CA SER A 19 -21.93 27.35 29.38
C SER A 19 -20.88 26.66 30.27
N ASN A 20 -21.31 25.89 31.27
CA ASN A 20 -20.42 25.12 32.15
C ASN A 20 -19.72 23.95 31.43
N VAL A 21 -20.40 23.31 30.48
CA VAL A 21 -19.84 22.16 29.72
C VAL A 21 -18.84 22.64 28.66
N ALA A 22 -19.08 23.81 28.05
CA ALA A 22 -18.14 24.41 27.11
C ALA A 22 -16.80 24.79 27.78
N LYS A 23 -16.88 25.43 28.97
CA LYS A 23 -15.68 25.77 29.75
C LYS A 23 -14.88 24.54 30.17
N LEU A 24 -15.58 23.47 30.59
CA LEU A 24 -14.93 22.22 30.97
C LEU A 24 -14.26 21.54 29.77
N ALA A 25 -14.90 21.55 28.59
CA ALA A 25 -14.32 20.99 27.38
C ALA A 25 -13.06 21.74 26.92
N GLU A 26 -13.02 23.06 27.05
CA GLU A 26 -11.83 23.88 26.78
C GLU A 26 -10.69 23.56 27.76
N MET A 27 -10.98 23.48 29.07
CA MET A 27 -9.99 23.14 30.10
C MET A 27 -9.38 21.75 29.87
N GLU A 28 -10.21 20.79 29.50
CA GLU A 28 -9.83 19.39 29.29
C GLU A 28 -9.31 19.11 27.85
N LYS A 29 -9.19 20.14 27.00
CA LYS A 29 -8.80 20.05 25.58
C LYS A 29 -9.61 19.02 24.77
N VAL A 30 -10.87 18.83 25.13
CA VAL A 30 -11.75 17.88 24.44
C VAL A 30 -12.30 18.55 23.18
N ARG A 31 -11.98 18.01 22.00
CA ARG A 31 -12.56 18.48 20.73
C ARG A 31 -14.05 18.13 20.69
N PHE A 32 -14.89 19.15 20.55
CA PHE A 32 -16.34 19.02 20.43
C PHE A 32 -16.83 19.70 19.16
N THR A 33 -17.50 18.94 18.30
CA THR A 33 -18.05 19.43 17.03
C THR A 33 -19.56 19.22 17.01
N ASN A 34 -20.33 20.31 16.90
CA ASN A 34 -21.79 20.26 16.85
C ASN A 34 -22.30 20.42 15.42
N PHE A 35 -23.03 19.44 14.93
CA PHE A 35 -23.67 19.49 13.62
C PHE A 35 -25.13 19.88 13.78
N ARG A 36 -25.58 20.81 12.93
CA ARG A 36 -26.99 21.20 12.84
C ARG A 36 -27.71 20.54 11.65
N ILE A 37 -26.95 20.03 10.68
CA ILE A 37 -27.46 19.41 9.46
C ILE A 37 -26.95 17.98 9.43
N ILE A 38 -27.87 17.02 9.30
CA ILE A 38 -27.53 15.59 9.41
C ILE A 38 -26.61 15.12 8.28
N TYR A 39 -26.76 15.69 7.07
CA TYR A 39 -25.88 15.39 5.93
C TYR A 39 -24.44 15.80 6.17
N GLN A 40 -24.19 16.94 6.84
CA GLN A 40 -22.84 17.38 7.18
C GLN A 40 -22.17 16.47 8.20
N LEU A 41 -22.94 15.89 9.13
CA LEU A 41 -22.42 14.88 10.05
C LEU A 41 -22.05 13.60 9.30
N PHE A 42 -22.89 13.15 8.36
CA PHE A 42 -22.60 11.97 7.54
C PHE A 42 -21.37 12.17 6.65
N ASP A 43 -21.23 13.33 6.02
CA ASP A 43 -20.06 13.66 5.21
C ASP A 43 -18.80 13.77 6.08
N TYR A 44 -18.90 14.37 7.27
CA TYR A 44 -17.80 14.41 8.24
C TYR A 44 -17.36 13.00 8.69
N LEU A 45 -18.31 12.10 8.95
CA LEU A 45 -18.00 10.72 9.33
C LEU A 45 -17.30 9.96 8.19
N LYS A 46 -17.74 10.17 6.94
CA LYS A 46 -17.06 9.62 5.74
C LYS A 46 -15.66 10.18 5.60
N ASP A 47 -15.51 11.49 5.67
CA ASP A 47 -14.22 12.19 5.62
C ASP A 47 -13.26 11.68 6.69
N VAL A 48 -13.73 11.47 7.92
CA VAL A 48 -12.89 10.95 9.01
C VAL A 48 -12.51 9.50 8.75
N GLN A 49 -13.41 8.67 8.20
CA GLN A 49 -13.06 7.30 7.79
C GLN A 49 -12.03 7.31 6.66
N GLU A 50 -12.22 8.13 5.63
CA GLU A 50 -11.29 8.24 4.50
C GLU A 50 -9.95 8.82 4.94
N LYS A 51 -9.92 9.89 5.74
CA LYS A 51 -8.70 10.50 6.31
C LYS A 51 -7.98 9.57 7.27
N LYS A 52 -8.70 8.75 8.04
CA LYS A 52 -8.10 7.72 8.91
C LYS A 52 -7.62 6.50 8.10
N THR A 53 -8.19 6.26 6.91
CA THR A 53 -7.71 5.24 5.95
C THR A 53 -6.47 5.70 5.20
N ILE A 54 -6.34 7.00 4.90
CA ILE A 54 -5.10 7.62 4.37
C ILE A 54 -3.91 7.46 5.36
N ALA A 55 -4.16 7.11 6.62
CA ALA A 55 -3.13 6.79 7.59
C ALA A 55 -2.66 5.31 7.59
N GLN A 56 -3.23 4.43 6.75
CA GLN A 56 -2.90 3.00 6.73
C GLN A 56 -2.06 2.59 5.51
N GLY A 57 -0.78 2.99 5.54
CA GLY A 57 0.30 2.33 4.79
C GLY A 57 0.19 2.37 3.25
N PRO A 58 1.27 1.97 2.56
CA PRO A 58 1.25 1.90 1.11
C PRO A 58 0.26 0.84 0.63
N LYS A 59 -0.50 1.19 -0.41
CA LYS A 59 -1.40 0.24 -1.07
C LYS A 59 -0.55 -0.72 -1.92
N ILE A 60 -0.52 -1.99 -1.53
CA ILE A 60 0.15 -3.05 -2.29
C ILE A 60 -0.83 -3.54 -3.36
N ILE A 61 -0.49 -3.34 -4.63
CA ILE A 61 -1.30 -3.79 -5.77
C ILE A 61 -0.53 -4.86 -6.52
N GLU A 62 -1.13 -6.03 -6.72
CA GLU A 62 -0.54 -7.09 -7.56
C GLU A 62 -0.54 -6.63 -9.04
N THR A 63 0.65 -6.58 -9.65
CA THR A 63 0.85 -6.10 -11.03
C THR A 63 0.91 -7.23 -12.03
N GLY A 64 1.45 -8.38 -11.63
CA GLY A 64 1.55 -9.57 -12.48
C GLY A 64 2.21 -10.75 -11.81
N GLN A 65 2.13 -11.91 -12.47
CA GLN A 65 2.75 -13.15 -12.04
C GLN A 65 3.68 -13.68 -13.14
N ALA A 66 4.73 -14.36 -12.73
CA ALA A 66 5.64 -15.04 -13.64
C ALA A 66 6.16 -16.34 -13.05
N THR A 67 6.45 -17.30 -13.92
CA THR A 67 7.06 -18.57 -13.56
C THR A 67 8.56 -18.52 -13.85
N VAL A 68 9.38 -18.94 -12.88
CA VAL A 68 10.83 -19.06 -13.03
C VAL A 68 11.12 -20.29 -13.88
N LEU A 69 11.69 -20.10 -15.06
CA LEU A 69 12.08 -21.19 -15.96
C LEU A 69 13.50 -21.68 -15.66
N LYS A 70 14.41 -20.75 -15.35
CA LYS A 70 15.82 -21.07 -15.11
C LYS A 70 16.47 -19.99 -14.26
N VAL A 71 17.49 -20.37 -13.50
CA VAL A 71 18.28 -19.45 -12.68
C VAL A 71 19.72 -19.52 -13.13
N PHE A 72 20.30 -18.36 -13.42
CA PHE A 72 21.67 -18.20 -13.84
C PHE A 72 22.44 -17.45 -12.75
N ASN A 73 23.64 -17.91 -12.45
CA ASN A 73 24.57 -17.18 -11.59
C ASN A 73 25.77 -16.77 -12.45
N PHE A 74 25.96 -15.46 -12.61
CA PHE A 74 27.08 -14.91 -13.34
C PHE A 74 27.87 -13.95 -12.45
N LYS A 75 29.08 -14.37 -12.05
CA LYS A 75 30.02 -13.56 -11.27
C LYS A 75 29.42 -12.93 -9.99
N GLY A 76 28.49 -13.65 -9.34
CA GLY A 76 27.84 -13.20 -8.10
C GLY A 76 26.49 -12.50 -8.31
N THR A 77 26.10 -12.20 -9.54
CA THR A 77 24.75 -11.71 -9.86
C THR A 77 23.85 -12.88 -10.25
N ILE A 78 22.72 -13.01 -9.57
CA ILE A 78 21.70 -14.01 -9.90
C ILE A 78 20.70 -13.39 -10.88
N VAL A 79 20.54 -14.02 -12.04
CA VAL A 79 19.56 -13.66 -13.07
C VAL A 79 18.53 -14.77 -13.15
N TYR A 80 17.27 -14.44 -12.92
CA TYR A 80 16.15 -15.38 -13.04
C TYR A 80 15.54 -15.22 -14.43
N GLY A 81 15.59 -16.28 -15.23
CA GLY A 81 14.87 -16.37 -16.49
C GLY A 81 13.43 -16.80 -16.21
N CYS A 82 12.47 -15.94 -16.56
CA CYS A 82 11.08 -16.07 -16.20
C CYS A 82 10.16 -15.90 -17.43
N LEU A 83 8.95 -16.45 -17.33
CA LEU A 83 7.86 -16.25 -18.28
C LEU A 83 6.68 -15.60 -17.56
N VAL A 84 6.19 -14.48 -18.07
CA VAL A 84 5.02 -13.80 -17.48
C VAL A 84 3.76 -14.63 -17.74
N THR A 85 3.13 -15.13 -16.68
CA THR A 85 1.90 -15.93 -16.75
C THR A 85 0.65 -15.05 -16.77
N SER A 86 0.68 -13.91 -16.08
CA SER A 86 -0.44 -12.96 -16.04
C SER A 86 0.03 -11.54 -15.72
N GLY A 87 -0.75 -10.55 -16.16
CA GLY A 87 -0.47 -9.15 -15.89
C GLY A 87 0.80 -8.65 -16.57
N LYS A 88 1.57 -7.84 -15.83
CA LYS A 88 2.83 -7.24 -16.28
C LYS A 88 3.78 -7.03 -15.11
N ILE A 89 5.07 -7.06 -15.38
CA ILE A 89 6.12 -6.83 -14.38
C ILE A 89 6.92 -5.63 -14.81
N LYS A 90 7.13 -4.71 -13.87
CA LYS A 90 7.88 -3.46 -14.10
C LYS A 90 9.16 -3.40 -13.29
N LEU A 91 10.08 -2.58 -13.77
CA LEU A 91 11.25 -2.19 -13.01
C LEU A 91 10.80 -1.51 -11.71
N GLY A 92 11.37 -1.94 -10.58
CA GLY A 92 11.03 -1.41 -9.25
C GLY A 92 9.87 -2.11 -8.54
N ASP A 93 9.14 -3.01 -9.21
CA ASP A 93 8.12 -3.84 -8.53
C ASP A 93 8.75 -4.66 -7.41
N ALA A 94 8.01 -4.88 -6.33
CA ALA A 94 8.41 -5.71 -5.22
C ALA A 94 8.02 -7.17 -5.48
N VAL A 95 8.98 -8.08 -5.26
CA VAL A 95 8.82 -9.52 -5.32
C VAL A 95 9.29 -10.09 -3.97
N GLN A 96 8.35 -10.56 -3.16
CA GLN A 96 8.60 -10.99 -1.78
C GLN A 96 9.34 -9.92 -0.96
N THR A 97 10.57 -10.21 -0.52
CA THR A 97 11.44 -9.31 0.27
C THR A 97 12.41 -8.50 -0.59
N ALA A 98 12.34 -8.64 -1.92
CA ALA A 98 13.25 -8.01 -2.87
C ALA A 98 12.53 -7.07 -3.83
N LYS A 99 13.30 -6.23 -4.52
CA LYS A 99 12.81 -5.39 -5.61
C LYS A 99 13.46 -5.77 -6.93
N VAL A 100 12.70 -5.57 -8.01
CA VAL A 100 13.19 -5.74 -9.38
C VAL A 100 14.19 -4.63 -9.69
N SER A 101 15.48 -4.99 -9.73
CA SER A 101 16.58 -4.06 -9.99
C SER A 101 16.93 -3.95 -11.47
N SER A 102 16.62 -4.96 -12.28
CA SER A 102 16.85 -4.96 -13.73
C SER A 102 15.87 -5.91 -14.40
N LEU A 103 15.39 -5.53 -15.58
CA LEU A 103 14.61 -6.37 -16.48
C LEU A 103 15.26 -6.37 -17.87
N GLN A 104 15.40 -7.55 -18.46
CA GLN A 104 15.98 -7.72 -19.78
C GLN A 104 15.16 -8.70 -20.60
N VAL A 105 14.89 -8.37 -21.86
CA VAL A 105 14.29 -9.30 -22.84
C VAL A 105 15.37 -9.60 -23.88
N GLY A 106 15.84 -10.84 -23.91
CA GLY A 106 17.01 -11.22 -24.70
C GLY A 106 18.27 -10.47 -24.25
N LYS A 107 18.71 -9.48 -25.02
CA LYS A 107 19.87 -8.62 -24.72
C LYS A 107 19.50 -7.16 -24.46
N ALA A 108 18.22 -6.80 -24.58
CA ALA A 108 17.75 -5.42 -24.40
C ALA A 108 17.26 -5.21 -22.97
N SER A 109 17.63 -4.10 -22.35
CA SER A 109 17.05 -3.67 -21.07
C SER A 109 15.70 -3.01 -21.31
N VAL A 110 14.71 -3.34 -20.50
CA VAL A 110 13.33 -2.87 -20.65
C VAL A 110 12.76 -2.42 -19.30
N ASP A 111 11.77 -1.54 -19.32
CA ASP A 111 11.12 -1.05 -18.10
C ASP A 111 9.89 -1.88 -17.70
N GLU A 112 9.30 -2.62 -18.65
CA GLU A 112 8.09 -3.43 -18.46
C GLU A 112 8.14 -4.67 -19.35
N VAL A 113 7.66 -5.79 -18.82
CA VAL A 113 7.41 -7.03 -19.56
C VAL A 113 5.95 -7.45 -19.39
N LYS A 114 5.34 -7.95 -20.46
CA LYS A 114 3.92 -8.31 -20.52
C LYS A 114 3.74 -9.82 -20.58
N LYS A 115 2.48 -10.25 -20.40
CA LYS A 115 2.06 -11.65 -20.51
C LYS A 115 2.65 -12.35 -21.73
N ASP A 116 3.02 -13.63 -21.56
CA ASP A 116 3.53 -14.54 -22.58
C ASP A 116 4.91 -14.14 -23.14
N GLN A 117 5.64 -13.25 -22.46
CA GLN A 117 7.02 -12.89 -22.79
C GLN A 117 8.02 -13.54 -21.84
N GLU A 118 9.10 -14.07 -22.41
CA GLU A 118 10.29 -14.49 -21.67
C GLU A 118 11.20 -13.30 -21.37
N PHE A 119 11.70 -13.24 -20.15
CA PHE A 119 12.57 -12.17 -19.69
C PHE A 119 13.53 -12.65 -18.61
N GLY A 120 14.66 -11.96 -18.48
CA GLY A 120 15.55 -12.06 -17.33
C GLY A 120 15.24 -10.96 -16.33
N LEU A 121 15.16 -11.31 -15.05
CA LEU A 121 15.15 -10.33 -13.97
C LEU A 121 16.32 -10.49 -13.01
N VAL A 122 16.71 -9.39 -12.39
CA VAL A 122 17.64 -9.35 -11.27
C VAL A 122 16.93 -8.73 -10.07
N LEU A 123 17.03 -9.41 -8.93
CA LEU A 123 16.42 -8.99 -7.67
C LEU A 123 17.47 -8.42 -6.72
N ALA A 124 17.11 -7.35 -6.02
CA ALA A 124 17.93 -6.74 -4.98
C ALA A 124 17.10 -6.59 -3.68
N PRO A 125 17.50 -7.23 -2.57
CA PRO A 125 18.55 -8.26 -2.47
C PRO A 125 18.21 -9.53 -3.27
N PRO A 126 19.21 -10.37 -3.61
CA PRO A 126 18.95 -11.66 -4.24
C PRO A 126 18.18 -12.58 -3.29
N ILE A 127 17.29 -13.40 -3.84
CA ILE A 127 16.47 -14.37 -3.10
C ILE A 127 16.67 -15.78 -3.65
N ASP A 128 16.46 -16.81 -2.85
CA ASP A 128 16.58 -18.19 -3.34
C ASP A 128 15.28 -18.62 -4.04
N LEU A 129 15.20 -18.36 -5.35
CA LEU A 129 14.16 -18.90 -6.24
C LEU A 129 14.74 -20.04 -7.06
N LYS A 130 13.92 -21.05 -7.34
CA LYS A 130 14.29 -22.23 -8.14
C LYS A 130 13.44 -22.30 -9.40
N ALA A 131 13.92 -23.05 -10.39
CA ALA A 131 13.15 -23.33 -11.59
C ALA A 131 11.87 -24.09 -11.23
N GLY A 132 10.73 -23.61 -11.74
CA GLY A 132 9.39 -24.08 -11.42
C GLY A 132 8.63 -23.19 -10.43
N ASP A 133 9.31 -22.29 -9.71
CA ASP A 133 8.65 -21.40 -8.74
C ASP A 133 7.80 -20.34 -9.45
N ILE A 134 6.68 -19.97 -8.83
CA ILE A 134 5.83 -18.87 -9.29
C ILE A 134 6.11 -17.66 -8.39
N MET A 135 6.45 -16.54 -9.02
CA MET A 135 6.63 -15.27 -8.34
C MET A 135 5.49 -14.30 -8.68
N SER A 136 5.10 -13.49 -7.70
CA SER A 136 4.13 -12.42 -7.86
C SER A 136 4.82 -11.07 -7.66
N ALA A 137 4.56 -10.13 -8.58
CA ALA A 137 5.06 -8.78 -8.56
C ALA A 137 3.99 -7.84 -8.02
N THR A 138 4.41 -6.90 -7.18
CA THR A 138 3.52 -5.92 -6.56
C THR A 138 4.08 -4.50 -6.71
N ALA A 139 3.20 -3.57 -7.04
CA ALA A 139 3.48 -2.14 -6.98
C ALA A 139 3.09 -1.59 -5.61
N ILE A 140 3.98 -0.78 -5.05
CA ILE A 140 3.76 -0.04 -3.81
C ILE A 140 3.34 1.37 -4.25
N GLU A 141 2.04 1.66 -4.23
CA GLU A 141 1.55 3.03 -4.43
C GLU A 141 1.60 3.78 -3.08
N PRO A 142 2.25 4.97 -3.04
CA PRO A 142 2.30 5.81 -1.84
C PRO A 142 0.96 6.48 -1.52
#